data_AF-A0A135VT43-F1
#
_entry.id   AF-A0A135VT43-F1
#
_cell.length_a   1.000
_cell.length_b   1.000
_cell.length_c   1.000
_cell.angle_alpha   90.00
_cell.angle_beta   90.00
_cell.angle_gamma   90.00
#
_symmetry.space_group_name_H-M   'P 1'
#
loop_
_entity.id
_entity.type
_entity.pdbx_description
1 polymer ?
#
loop_
_entity_poly.entity_id
_entity_poly.type
_entity_poly.pdbx_seq_one_letter_code
_entity_poly.pdbx_strand_id
1 'polypeptide(L)'
;MNLAHVWLNWKIHEIYRFDMDIEILKSTPQKLEKGVIFWQWHFNFQKQGGYIGLQLLSSGKKAIFSIWDAIEGKSPCCPFSHEGKGVQCLIDFEWKLEQKYRLRVSKASKPKDTTWWIGEIYDYSDGTSTTIGEVCVPHSFGKLSAYNYYTCIEYGYFDSETLPCTKSRFSGHYAYNGKEDGPASLRAESPKVEYPNGEGTSKVTLCRDSSYIIEAAMGNRANSDGC
;
A
#
# COMPACT_ATOMS: atom_id res chain seq x y z
N MET A 1 -14.48 2.20 -12.31
CA MET A 1 -13.51 1.11 -12.53
C MET A 1 -12.17 1.65 -12.09
N ASN A 2 -11.53 1.00 -11.12
CA ASN A 2 -10.21 1.41 -10.68
C ASN A 2 -9.17 0.75 -11.59
N LEU A 3 -8.19 1.53 -12.03
CA LEU A 3 -7.18 1.06 -12.97
C LEU A 3 -5.82 1.14 -12.30
N ALA A 4 -5.29 -0.02 -11.93
CA ALA A 4 -3.88 -0.16 -11.64
C ALA A 4 -3.14 -0.40 -12.96
N HIS A 5 -2.10 0.39 -13.21
CA HIS A 5 -1.35 0.31 -14.47
C HIS A 5 -0.12 -0.58 -14.38
N VAL A 6 0.43 -0.73 -13.18
CA VAL A 6 1.64 -1.52 -12.96
C VAL A 6 1.66 -2.10 -11.56
N TRP A 7 2.00 -3.38 -11.48
CA TRP A 7 2.09 -4.17 -10.26
C TRP A 7 3.53 -4.63 -10.06
N LEU A 8 4.07 -4.41 -8.86
CA LEU A 8 5.24 -5.13 -8.38
C LEU A 8 4.76 -6.31 -7.56
N ASN A 9 4.75 -7.51 -8.12
CA ASN A 9 4.29 -8.71 -7.44
C ASN A 9 5.42 -9.29 -6.58
N TRP A 10 5.23 -9.26 -5.27
CA TRP A 10 6.22 -9.71 -4.29
C TRP A 10 6.01 -11.17 -3.95
N LYS A 11 7.12 -11.93 -3.93
CA LYS A 11 7.13 -13.25 -3.34
C LYS A 11 7.66 -13.15 -1.92
N ILE A 12 6.78 -13.40 -0.96
CA ILE A 12 7.10 -13.37 0.47
C ILE A 12 6.69 -14.70 1.09
N HIS A 13 7.31 -15.09 2.21
CA HIS A 13 6.91 -16.27 2.95
C HIS A 13 5.95 -15.91 4.10
N GLU A 14 5.44 -16.90 4.82
CA GLU A 14 4.57 -16.65 5.95
C GLU A 14 5.22 -15.77 7.02
N ILE A 15 4.62 -14.61 7.29
CA ILE A 15 5.24 -13.56 8.13
C ILE A 15 4.20 -12.92 9.06
N TYR A 16 4.69 -12.38 10.17
CA TYR A 16 3.90 -11.69 11.20
C TYR A 16 3.94 -10.18 11.09
N ARG A 17 4.94 -9.67 10.37
CA ARG A 17 5.10 -8.25 10.06
C ARG A 17 5.71 -8.10 8.69
N PHE A 18 5.24 -7.10 7.96
CA PHE A 18 5.90 -6.63 6.76
C PHE A 18 5.95 -5.11 6.74
N ASP A 19 7.14 -4.62 6.40
CA ASP A 19 7.45 -3.21 6.25
C ASP A 19 7.67 -2.91 4.76
N MET A 20 7.15 -1.77 4.31
CA MET A 20 7.44 -1.21 3.00
C MET A 20 7.69 0.28 3.12
N ASP A 21 8.84 0.74 2.65
CA ASP A 21 9.12 2.16 2.58
C ASP A 21 8.53 2.74 1.28
N ILE A 22 7.98 3.95 1.35
CA ILE A 22 7.45 4.71 0.22
C ILE A 22 7.93 6.17 0.25
N GLU A 23 8.28 6.70 -0.92
CA GLU A 23 8.48 8.12 -1.19
C GLU A 23 7.63 8.53 -2.40
N ILE A 24 6.74 9.51 -2.25
CA ILE A 24 6.00 10.08 -3.38
C ILE A 24 6.89 11.17 -3.98
N LEU A 25 7.50 10.90 -5.12
CA LEU A 25 8.45 11.81 -5.78
C LEU A 25 7.73 12.84 -6.65
N LYS A 26 6.59 12.49 -7.23
CA LYS A 26 5.75 13.38 -8.05
C LYS A 26 4.29 12.98 -7.94
N SER A 27 3.43 13.96 -7.81
CA SER A 27 1.98 13.80 -7.90
C SER A 27 1.40 15.06 -8.51
N THR A 28 0.98 14.97 -9.78
CA THR A 28 0.41 16.10 -10.51
C THR A 28 -0.99 15.74 -10.99
N PRO A 29 -2.05 16.39 -10.46
CA PRO A 29 -2.01 17.53 -9.54
C PRO A 29 -1.78 17.12 -8.07
N GLN A 30 -1.33 18.06 -7.24
CA GLN A 30 -1.15 17.84 -5.79
C GLN A 30 -2.46 17.97 -4.98
N LYS A 31 -3.55 18.36 -5.65
CA LYS A 31 -4.91 18.39 -5.11
C LYS A 31 -5.87 17.91 -6.19
N LEU A 32 -6.83 17.08 -5.81
CA LEU A 32 -7.85 16.57 -6.73
C LEU A 32 -9.16 17.34 -6.56
N GLU A 33 -9.86 17.53 -7.66
CA GLU A 33 -11.27 17.96 -7.65
C GLU A 33 -12.21 16.74 -7.63
N LYS A 34 -11.81 15.67 -8.33
CA LYS A 34 -12.46 14.35 -8.34
C LYS A 34 -11.41 13.24 -8.40
N GLY A 35 -11.82 12.02 -8.05
CA GLY A 35 -10.98 10.83 -8.17
C GLY A 35 -10.12 10.51 -6.96
N VAL A 36 -9.38 9.41 -7.08
CA VAL A 36 -8.43 8.93 -6.08
C VAL A 36 -7.15 8.46 -6.75
N ILE A 37 -6.02 8.98 -6.30
CA ILE A 37 -4.71 8.36 -6.56
C ILE A 37 -4.36 7.58 -5.31
N PHE A 38 -4.10 6.28 -5.46
CA PHE A 38 -3.81 5.39 -4.35
C PHE A 38 -2.48 4.68 -4.57
N TRP A 39 -1.47 5.06 -3.80
CA TRP A 39 -0.22 4.33 -3.70
C TRP A 39 -0.40 3.23 -2.67
N GLN A 40 -0.61 2.02 -3.14
CA GLN A 40 -1.04 0.92 -2.30
C GLN A 40 -0.07 -0.24 -2.29
N TRP A 41 -0.12 -0.94 -1.17
CA TRP A 41 0.44 -2.26 -1.02
C TRP A 41 -0.67 -3.21 -0.59
N HIS A 42 -0.95 -4.17 -1.45
CA HIS A 42 -1.89 -5.25 -1.23
C HIS A 42 -1.19 -6.43 -0.54
N PHE A 43 -1.84 -6.97 0.49
CA PHE A 43 -1.37 -8.10 1.26
C PHE A 43 -2.43 -9.18 1.39
N ASN A 44 -1.99 -10.43 1.57
CA ASN A 44 -2.90 -11.56 1.73
C ASN A 44 -2.67 -12.36 3.01
N PHE A 45 -3.75 -12.95 3.50
CA PHE A 45 -3.84 -14.10 4.38
C PHE A 45 -4.16 -15.34 3.54
N GLN A 46 -4.18 -16.52 4.15
CA GLN A 46 -4.47 -17.77 3.42
C GLN A 46 -5.84 -17.77 2.70
N LYS A 47 -6.80 -16.96 3.15
CA LYS A 47 -8.18 -16.96 2.64
C LYS A 47 -8.63 -15.65 2.01
N GLN A 48 -8.01 -14.53 2.39
CA GLN A 48 -8.49 -13.19 2.03
C GLN A 48 -7.35 -12.17 2.15
N GLY A 49 -7.51 -10.98 1.58
CA GLY A 49 -6.49 -9.94 1.61
C GLY A 49 -6.88 -8.66 2.34
N GLY A 50 -6.05 -7.67 2.11
CA GLY A 50 -6.21 -6.30 2.55
C GLY A 50 -5.21 -5.41 1.84
N TYR A 51 -5.27 -4.12 2.14
CA TYR A 51 -4.31 -3.15 1.62
C TYR A 51 -3.97 -2.10 2.67
N ILE A 52 -2.79 -1.53 2.52
CA ILE A 52 -2.33 -0.35 3.23
C ILE A 52 -1.75 0.64 2.21
N GLY A 53 -1.91 1.94 2.45
CA GLY A 53 -1.28 2.91 1.57
C GLY A 53 -1.61 4.35 1.84
N LEU A 54 -1.14 5.19 0.93
CA LEU A 54 -1.36 6.64 0.94
C LEU A 54 -2.30 7.00 -0.20
N GLN A 55 -3.22 7.93 0.06
CA GLN A 55 -4.18 8.39 -0.93
C GLN A 55 -4.09 9.90 -1.12
N LEU A 56 -4.27 10.34 -2.36
CA LEU A 56 -4.75 11.68 -2.67
C LEU A 56 -6.23 11.57 -3.05
N LEU A 57 -7.09 12.25 -2.31
CA LEU A 57 -8.52 12.38 -2.56
C LEU A 57 -8.88 13.85 -2.78
N SER A 58 -10.08 14.12 -3.26
CA SER A 58 -10.61 15.50 -3.28
C SER A 58 -10.76 16.10 -1.89
N SER A 59 -10.95 15.25 -0.87
CA SER A 59 -11.01 15.63 0.54
C SER A 59 -9.65 15.82 1.22
N GLY A 60 -8.53 15.57 0.51
CA GLY A 60 -7.18 15.75 1.02
C GLY A 60 -6.33 14.49 0.98
N LYS A 61 -5.22 14.54 1.72
CA LYS A 61 -4.23 13.46 1.79
C LYS A 61 -4.57 12.52 2.93
N LYS A 62 -4.66 11.22 2.63
CA LYS A 62 -5.07 10.22 3.62
C LYS A 62 -4.08 9.08 3.71
N ALA A 63 -4.17 8.37 4.82
CA ALA A 63 -3.62 7.04 4.99
C ALA A 63 -4.76 6.05 5.23
N ILE A 64 -4.68 4.89 4.59
CA ILE A 64 -5.73 3.87 4.65
C ILE A 64 -5.14 2.50 5.00
N PHE A 65 -5.91 1.72 5.76
CA PHE A 65 -5.66 0.31 6.06
C PHE A 65 -6.99 -0.44 6.05
N SER A 66 -7.12 -1.45 5.18
CA SER A 66 -8.37 -2.21 5.04
C SER A 66 -8.11 -3.69 4.94
N ILE A 67 -9.03 -4.49 5.46
CA ILE A 67 -9.02 -5.96 5.35
C ILE A 67 -10.43 -6.44 5.01
N TRP A 68 -10.53 -7.24 3.95
CA TRP A 68 -11.77 -7.93 3.58
C TRP A 68 -12.10 -9.05 4.58
N ASP A 69 -13.40 -9.32 4.76
CA ASP A 69 -13.96 -10.30 5.70
C ASP A 69 -13.45 -10.17 7.16
N ALA A 70 -13.02 -8.96 7.53
CA ALA A 70 -12.72 -8.61 8.91
C ALA A 70 -13.98 -8.58 9.78
N ILE A 71 -13.82 -8.87 11.07
CA ILE A 71 -14.89 -8.93 12.08
C ILE A 71 -15.25 -7.52 12.53
N GLU A 72 -14.25 -6.75 12.95
CA GLU A 72 -14.41 -5.40 13.50
C GLU A 72 -13.10 -4.61 13.40
N GLY A 73 -13.16 -3.31 13.61
CA GLY A 73 -11.98 -2.47 13.76
C GLY A 73 -12.19 -1.44 14.86
N LYS A 74 -11.09 -0.95 15.42
CA LYS A 74 -11.13 0.13 16.41
C LYS A 74 -11.14 1.49 15.74
N SER A 75 -11.83 2.47 16.32
CA SER A 75 -11.86 3.83 15.79
C SER A 75 -10.46 4.31 15.35
N PRO A 76 -10.30 4.88 14.15
CA PRO A 76 -11.35 5.41 13.26
C PRO A 76 -11.84 4.43 12.18
N CYS A 77 -11.78 3.11 12.42
CA CYS A 77 -12.23 2.13 11.43
C CYS A 77 -13.75 2.04 11.30
N CYS A 78 -14.22 1.75 10.08
CA CYS A 78 -15.62 1.50 9.75
C CYS A 78 -15.77 0.33 8.75
N PRO A 79 -16.95 -0.31 8.65
CA PRO A 79 -17.20 -1.33 7.64
C PRO A 79 -17.23 -0.75 6.22
N PHE A 80 -16.81 -1.54 5.23
CA PHE A 80 -17.03 -1.26 3.80
C PHE A 80 -17.82 -2.39 3.13
N SER A 81 -18.51 -2.09 2.02
CA SER A 81 -19.38 -3.05 1.33
C SER A 81 -19.44 -2.95 -0.21
N HIS A 82 -18.66 -2.06 -0.84
CA HIS A 82 -18.79 -1.78 -2.27
C HIS A 82 -18.15 -2.84 -3.17
N GLU A 83 -17.00 -3.38 -2.77
CA GLU A 83 -16.18 -4.34 -3.55
C GLU A 83 -15.93 -5.61 -2.71
N GLY A 84 -17.01 -6.16 -2.17
CA GLY A 84 -16.96 -7.13 -1.07
C GLY A 84 -17.18 -6.45 0.28
N LYS A 85 -17.03 -7.20 1.37
CA LYS A 85 -17.28 -6.71 2.73
C LYS A 85 -16.00 -6.78 3.56
N GLY A 86 -15.85 -5.87 4.51
CA GLY A 86 -14.71 -5.87 5.43
C GLY A 86 -14.68 -4.64 6.30
N VAL A 87 -13.49 -4.31 6.81
CA VAL A 87 -13.25 -3.16 7.68
C VAL A 87 -12.13 -2.32 7.07
N GLN A 88 -12.33 -1.01 7.05
CA GLN A 88 -11.34 -0.02 6.62
C GLN A 88 -11.10 1.01 7.71
N CYS A 89 -9.88 1.52 7.79
CA CYS A 89 -9.47 2.60 8.68
C CYS A 89 -8.86 3.68 7.80
N LEU A 90 -9.38 4.90 7.87
CA LEU A 90 -8.97 6.02 7.04
C LEU A 90 -8.70 7.22 7.94
N ILE A 91 -7.48 7.75 7.89
CA ILE A 91 -7.09 8.93 8.66
C ILE A 91 -6.61 10.04 7.74
N ASP A 92 -6.79 11.29 8.18
CA ASP A 92 -6.04 12.42 7.64
C ASP A 92 -4.55 12.19 7.90
N PHE A 93 -3.76 12.21 6.82
CA PHE A 93 -2.32 12.06 6.89
C PHE A 93 -1.70 12.90 5.78
N GLU A 94 -1.20 14.08 6.15
CA GLU A 94 -0.63 15.08 5.25
C GLU A 94 0.78 14.70 4.78
N TRP A 95 0.88 13.56 4.07
CA TRP A 95 2.13 13.11 3.47
C TRP A 95 2.73 14.18 2.55
N LYS A 96 4.06 14.24 2.49
CA LYS A 96 4.79 15.23 1.71
C LYS A 96 5.52 14.57 0.54
N LEU A 97 5.71 15.34 -0.53
CA LEU A 97 6.56 14.91 -1.62
C LEU A 97 8.00 14.76 -1.15
N GLU A 98 8.70 13.80 -1.73
CA GLU A 98 10.12 13.48 -1.45
C GLU A 98 10.40 13.10 0.02
N GLN A 99 9.35 12.90 0.81
CA GLN A 99 9.45 12.42 2.18
C GLN A 99 9.30 10.91 2.23
N LYS A 100 10.20 10.28 2.98
CA LYS A 100 10.22 8.84 3.18
C LYS A 100 9.32 8.46 4.34
N TYR A 101 8.42 7.51 4.09
CA TYR A 101 7.57 6.88 5.09
C TYR A 101 7.77 5.37 5.07
N ARG A 102 7.49 4.70 6.18
CA ARG A 102 7.35 3.24 6.24
C ARG A 102 5.91 2.88 6.55
N LEU A 103 5.29 2.14 5.64
CA LEU A 103 4.03 1.44 5.86
C LEU A 103 4.33 0.11 6.53
N ARG A 104 3.60 -0.21 7.60
CA ARG A 104 3.75 -1.46 8.35
C ARG A 104 2.40 -2.13 8.53
N VAL A 105 2.37 -3.43 8.25
CA VAL A 105 1.28 -4.32 8.64
C VAL A 105 1.85 -5.35 9.59
N SER A 106 1.31 -5.42 10.81
CA SER A 106 1.79 -6.33 11.84
C SER A 106 0.65 -6.98 12.62
N LYS A 107 0.86 -8.22 13.05
CA LYS A 107 -0.06 -8.90 13.97
C LYS A 107 0.10 -8.30 15.36
N ALA A 108 -0.99 -7.93 16.01
CA ALA A 108 -0.99 -7.48 17.41
C ALA A 108 -0.97 -8.67 18.38
N SER A 109 -0.26 -8.51 19.50
CA SER A 109 -0.30 -9.44 20.63
C SER A 109 -1.61 -9.34 21.44
N LYS A 110 -2.64 -10.12 21.06
CA LYS A 110 -4.00 -10.10 21.64
C LYS A 110 -4.66 -11.50 21.77
N PRO A 111 -5.81 -11.66 22.48
CA PRO A 111 -6.31 -12.93 23.03
C PRO A 111 -6.58 -14.09 22.04
N LYS A 112 -6.76 -15.29 22.60
CA LYS A 112 -6.71 -16.60 21.91
C LYS A 112 -7.63 -16.80 20.70
N ASP A 113 -8.78 -16.11 20.62
CA ASP A 113 -9.86 -16.49 19.68
C ASP A 113 -10.01 -15.57 18.46
N THR A 114 -9.35 -14.41 18.45
CA THR A 114 -9.30 -13.52 17.27
C THR A 114 -7.87 -13.05 17.02
N THR A 115 -7.56 -12.71 15.77
CA THR A 115 -6.26 -12.13 15.44
C THR A 115 -6.46 -10.66 15.08
N TRP A 116 -5.73 -9.78 15.74
CA TRP A 116 -5.72 -8.35 15.44
C TRP A 116 -4.53 -8.02 14.57
N TRP A 117 -4.72 -7.14 13.60
CA TRP A 117 -3.69 -6.59 12.73
C TRP A 117 -3.67 -5.07 12.84
N ILE A 118 -2.48 -4.49 12.84
CA ILE A 118 -2.24 -3.06 12.97
C ILE A 118 -1.64 -2.56 11.66
N GLY A 119 -2.23 -1.51 11.10
CA GLY A 119 -1.66 -0.70 10.04
C GLY A 119 -1.02 0.55 10.63
N GLU A 120 0.25 0.80 10.34
CA GLU A 120 1.02 1.94 10.86
C GLU A 120 1.81 2.65 9.77
N ILE A 121 2.06 3.94 9.98
CA ILE A 121 2.96 4.76 9.18
C ILE A 121 4.04 5.32 10.10
N TYR A 122 5.30 5.09 9.76
CA TYR A 122 6.44 5.73 10.40
C TYR A 122 7.02 6.82 9.49
N ASP A 123 7.11 8.05 10.00
CA ASP A 123 7.74 9.19 9.32
C ASP A 123 9.23 9.26 9.68
N TYR A 124 10.10 9.12 8.67
CA TYR A 124 11.55 9.13 8.91
C TYR A 124 12.10 10.52 9.25
N SER A 125 11.35 11.59 9.02
CA SER A 125 11.84 12.96 9.25
C SER A 125 11.76 13.42 10.69
N ASP A 126 10.81 12.90 11.46
CA ASP A 126 10.66 13.19 12.88
C ASP A 126 10.74 11.94 13.77
N GLY A 127 10.75 10.74 13.17
CA GLY A 127 10.84 9.47 13.89
C GLY A 127 9.52 9.02 14.53
N THR A 128 8.38 9.56 14.10
CA THR A 128 7.07 9.28 14.69
C THR A 128 6.35 8.14 13.99
N SER A 129 5.80 7.20 14.76
CA SER A 129 4.82 6.22 14.28
C SER A 129 3.39 6.72 14.52
N THR A 130 2.57 6.69 13.48
CA THR A 130 1.13 6.94 13.51
C THR A 130 0.36 5.66 13.19
N THR A 131 -0.50 5.20 14.09
CA THR A 131 -1.41 4.08 13.82
C THR A 131 -2.55 4.54 12.92
N ILE A 132 -2.72 3.89 11.77
CA ILE A 132 -3.87 4.10 10.88
C ILE A 132 -5.12 3.45 11.47
N GLY A 133 -4.98 2.23 11.99
CA GLY A 133 -6.04 1.51 12.68
C GLY A 133 -5.66 0.09 13.07
N GLU A 134 -6.51 -0.50 13.91
CA GLU A 134 -6.43 -1.91 14.30
C GLU A 134 -7.67 -2.65 13.78
N VAL A 135 -7.46 -3.77 13.09
CA VAL A 135 -8.52 -4.57 12.47
C VAL A 135 -8.48 -6.01 13.00
N CYS A 136 -9.61 -6.49 13.48
CA CYS A 136 -9.82 -7.84 13.97
C CYS A 136 -10.26 -8.76 12.83
N VAL A 137 -9.59 -9.88 12.67
CA VAL A 137 -9.91 -10.91 11.66
C VAL A 137 -10.19 -12.26 12.34
N PRO A 138 -10.91 -13.18 11.66
CA PRO A 138 -11.07 -14.54 12.15
C PRO A 138 -9.72 -15.21 12.41
N HIS A 139 -9.62 -16.02 13.46
CA HIS A 139 -8.38 -16.73 13.80
C HIS A 139 -7.82 -17.55 12.62
N SER A 140 -8.70 -18.08 11.76
CA SER A 140 -8.31 -18.84 10.57
C SER A 140 -7.53 -18.05 9.51
N PHE A 141 -7.44 -16.72 9.60
CA PHE A 141 -6.57 -15.93 8.72
C PHE A 141 -5.09 -16.15 9.06
N GLY A 142 -4.76 -16.44 10.32
CA GLY A 142 -3.42 -16.82 10.73
C GLY A 142 -2.38 -15.71 10.51
N LYS A 143 -1.38 -16.01 9.67
CA LYS A 143 -0.27 -15.12 9.28
C LYS A 143 -0.55 -14.54 7.90
N LEU A 144 0.23 -13.53 7.50
CA LEU A 144 0.30 -13.14 6.08
C LEU A 144 0.83 -14.33 5.28
N SER A 145 0.20 -14.69 4.15
CA SER A 145 0.58 -15.82 3.27
C SER A 145 0.97 -15.43 1.84
N ALA A 146 2.03 -16.05 1.31
CA ALA A 146 2.83 -15.82 0.08
C ALA A 146 2.19 -15.46 -1.29
N TYR A 147 0.87 -15.38 -1.43
CA TYR A 147 0.21 -15.29 -2.74
C TYR A 147 -0.34 -13.88 -3.01
N ASN A 148 -0.26 -13.41 -4.26
CA ASN A 148 -0.87 -12.18 -4.76
C ASN A 148 -0.56 -10.90 -3.95
N TYR A 149 0.64 -10.79 -3.38
CA TYR A 149 1.12 -9.51 -2.84
C TYR A 149 1.58 -8.64 -3.96
N TYR A 150 1.09 -7.42 -4.01
CA TYR A 150 1.60 -6.47 -4.97
C TYR A 150 1.61 -5.05 -4.43
N THR A 151 2.53 -4.28 -4.95
CA THR A 151 2.52 -2.82 -4.83
C THR A 151 2.05 -2.25 -6.15
N CYS A 152 1.15 -1.27 -6.11
CA CYS A 152 0.72 -0.57 -7.31
C CYS A 152 0.33 0.87 -7.03
N ILE A 153 0.17 1.62 -8.11
CA ILE A 153 -0.50 2.92 -8.11
C ILE A 153 -1.83 2.73 -8.82
N GLU A 154 -2.90 2.98 -8.10
CA GLU A 154 -4.27 2.84 -8.60
C GLU A 154 -4.90 4.21 -8.80
N TYR A 155 -5.60 4.34 -9.92
CA TYR A 155 -6.36 5.53 -10.29
C TYR A 155 -7.85 5.16 -10.30
N GLY A 156 -8.59 5.71 -9.34
CA GLY A 156 -10.03 5.52 -9.24
C GLY A 156 -10.80 6.77 -9.68
N TYR A 157 -11.89 6.56 -10.41
CA TYR A 157 -12.84 7.61 -10.86
C TYR A 157 -12.22 8.73 -11.70
N PHE A 158 -11.21 8.41 -12.51
CA PHE A 158 -10.70 9.29 -13.56
C PHE A 158 -11.25 8.91 -14.94
N ASP A 159 -11.29 9.88 -15.84
CA ASP A 159 -11.59 9.62 -17.26
C ASP A 159 -10.30 9.06 -17.92
N SER A 160 -10.42 7.99 -18.70
CA SER A 160 -9.28 7.20 -19.22
C SER A 160 -8.29 7.96 -20.09
N GLU A 161 -8.65 9.17 -20.55
CA GLU A 161 -7.83 9.99 -21.45
C GLU A 161 -6.92 10.99 -20.71
N THR A 162 -7.09 11.17 -19.39
CA THR A 162 -6.32 12.16 -18.60
C THR A 162 -6.00 11.65 -17.19
N LEU A 163 -5.06 10.70 -17.08
CA LEU A 163 -4.58 10.29 -15.77
C LEU A 163 -3.49 11.23 -15.23
N PRO A 164 -3.53 11.55 -13.93
CA PRO A 164 -2.44 12.27 -13.25
C PRO A 164 -1.09 11.57 -13.43
N CYS A 165 -0.04 12.36 -13.68
CA CYS A 165 1.33 11.85 -13.64
C CYS A 165 1.74 11.64 -12.18
N THR A 166 2.16 10.43 -11.86
CA THR A 166 2.72 10.11 -10.55
C THR A 166 4.04 9.38 -10.66
N LYS A 167 4.91 9.64 -9.69
CA LYS A 167 6.20 8.96 -9.52
C LYS A 167 6.38 8.65 -8.06
N SER A 168 6.70 7.40 -7.75
CA SER A 168 6.95 6.97 -6.37
C SER A 168 8.09 5.98 -6.32
N ARG A 169 8.86 6.01 -5.24
CA ARG A 169 9.87 5.00 -4.93
C ARG A 169 9.35 4.09 -3.83
N PHE A 170 9.46 2.79 -4.05
CA PHE A 170 9.23 1.76 -3.06
C PHE A 170 10.55 1.11 -2.69
N SER A 171 10.80 0.93 -1.40
CA SER A 171 12.03 0.31 -0.89
C SER A 171 11.76 -0.43 0.43
N GLY A 172 12.82 -0.93 1.09
CA GLY A 172 12.73 -1.40 2.46
C GLY A 172 11.73 -2.55 2.68
N HIS A 173 11.63 -3.47 1.73
CA HIS A 173 10.70 -4.61 1.77
C HIS A 173 11.20 -5.68 2.77
N TYR A 174 10.79 -5.57 4.03
CA TYR A 174 11.27 -6.44 5.10
C TYR A 174 10.16 -7.34 5.64
N ALA A 175 10.39 -8.65 5.58
CA ALA A 175 9.51 -9.69 6.08
C ALA A 175 10.06 -10.28 7.39
N TYR A 176 9.20 -10.43 8.40
CA TYR A 176 9.58 -10.91 9.73
C TYR A 176 8.78 -12.16 10.13
N ASN A 177 9.48 -13.29 10.33
CA ASN A 177 8.90 -14.61 10.55
C ASN A 177 8.87 -15.11 12.02
N GLY A 178 9.35 -14.33 12.99
CA GLY A 178 9.25 -14.70 14.41
C GLY A 178 9.91 -13.72 15.38
N LYS A 179 9.12 -13.31 16.39
CA LYS A 179 9.31 -12.22 17.37
C LYS A 179 9.02 -10.84 16.79
N GLU A 180 8.09 -10.10 17.41
CA GLU A 180 7.62 -8.76 17.02
C GLU A 180 8.76 -7.78 16.71
N ASP A 181 9.96 -7.99 17.29
CA ASP A 181 11.16 -7.17 17.09
C ASP A 181 12.41 -7.97 16.66
N GLY A 182 12.24 -9.16 16.09
CA GLY A 182 13.36 -9.94 15.54
C GLY A 182 14.03 -9.23 14.34
N PRO A 183 15.31 -9.53 14.04
CA PRO A 183 15.95 -9.03 12.82
C PRO A 183 15.12 -9.43 11.60
N ALA A 184 15.14 -8.60 10.55
CA ALA A 184 14.45 -8.90 9.29
C ALA A 184 14.85 -10.30 8.84
N SER A 185 13.89 -11.21 8.87
CA SER A 185 14.18 -12.62 8.67
C SER A 185 14.49 -12.92 7.20
N LEU A 186 13.90 -12.14 6.28
CA LEU A 186 14.09 -12.26 4.85
C LEU A 186 13.87 -10.89 4.20
N ARG A 187 14.81 -10.46 3.34
CA ARG A 187 14.51 -9.46 2.32
C ARG A 187 13.55 -10.12 1.32
N ALA A 188 12.48 -9.44 0.92
CA ALA A 188 11.61 -9.98 -0.13
C ALA A 188 12.43 -10.25 -1.40
N GLU A 189 12.11 -11.34 -2.12
CA GLU A 189 12.68 -11.59 -3.44
C GLU A 189 12.34 -10.43 -4.38
N SER A 190 13.15 -10.23 -5.42
CA SER A 190 12.85 -9.23 -6.46
C SER A 190 11.43 -9.46 -7.00
N PRO A 191 10.58 -8.42 -7.09
CA PRO A 191 9.21 -8.58 -7.52
C PRO A 191 9.17 -8.84 -9.03
N LYS A 192 8.10 -9.51 -9.46
CA LYS A 192 7.75 -9.58 -10.88
C LYS A 192 6.97 -8.32 -11.25
N VAL A 193 7.45 -7.59 -12.26
CA VAL A 193 6.72 -6.44 -12.84
C VAL A 193 5.62 -6.97 -13.75
N GLU A 194 4.39 -6.52 -13.54
CA GLU A 194 3.24 -6.85 -14.38
C GLU A 194 2.46 -5.59 -14.76
N TYR A 195 1.90 -5.58 -15.97
CA TYR A 195 1.08 -4.50 -16.50
C TYR A 195 -0.31 -5.05 -16.87
N PRO A 196 -1.25 -5.14 -15.92
CA PRO A 196 -2.52 -5.84 -16.12
C PRO A 196 -3.36 -5.28 -17.27
N ASN A 197 -3.22 -3.99 -17.55
CA ASN A 197 -3.96 -3.26 -18.58
C ASN A 197 -3.05 -2.81 -19.75
N GLY A 198 -1.87 -3.44 -19.89
CA GLY A 198 -0.81 -2.99 -20.80
C GLY A 198 0.08 -1.90 -20.18
N GLU A 199 1.32 -1.78 -20.68
CA GLU A 199 2.33 -0.87 -20.13
C GLU A 199 1.95 0.62 -20.29
N GLY A 200 1.34 0.97 -21.42
CA GLY A 200 1.01 2.35 -21.74
C GLY A 200 2.24 3.24 -21.66
N THR A 201 2.19 4.30 -20.85
CA THR A 201 3.33 5.17 -20.51
C THR A 201 3.90 4.91 -19.10
N SER A 202 3.47 3.84 -18.45
CA SER A 202 3.99 3.47 -17.13
C SER A 202 5.36 2.83 -17.25
N LYS A 203 6.20 3.00 -16.23
CA LYS A 203 7.57 2.49 -16.21
C LYS A 203 7.97 2.07 -14.80
N VAL A 204 8.69 0.95 -14.71
CA VAL A 204 9.41 0.55 -13.49
C VAL A 204 10.90 0.69 -13.72
N THR A 205 11.58 1.37 -12.79
CA THR A 205 13.05 1.46 -12.77
C THR A 205 13.58 0.81 -11.50
N LEU A 206 14.39 -0.25 -11.66
CA LEU A 206 15.18 -0.83 -10.58
C LEU A 206 16.40 0.06 -10.31
N CYS A 207 16.54 0.54 -9.07
CA CYS A 207 17.64 1.38 -8.63
C CYS A 207 18.80 0.55 -8.05
N ARG A 208 20.00 1.17 -7.93
CA ARG A 208 21.21 0.50 -7.42
C ARG A 208 21.09 0.05 -5.96
N ASP A 209 20.32 0.78 -5.16
CA ASP A 209 19.97 0.42 -3.76
C ASP A 209 18.88 -0.68 -3.68
N SER A 210 18.49 -1.24 -4.83
CA SER A 210 17.38 -2.18 -4.99
C SER A 210 16.04 -1.66 -4.46
N SER A 211 15.84 -0.35 -4.57
CA SER A 211 14.51 0.27 -4.61
C SER A 211 13.91 0.24 -6.02
N TYR A 212 12.60 0.40 -6.09
CA TYR A 212 11.83 0.40 -7.34
C TYR A 212 11.14 1.75 -7.49
N ILE A 213 11.42 2.46 -8.59
CA ILE A 213 10.68 3.65 -8.95
C ILE A 213 9.56 3.23 -9.90
N ILE A 214 8.32 3.54 -9.52
CA ILE A 214 7.15 3.40 -10.37
C ILE A 214 6.76 4.78 -10.88
N GLU A 215 6.76 4.94 -12.19
CA GLU A 215 6.17 6.05 -12.91
C GLU A 215 4.87 5.57 -13.53
N ALA A 216 3.75 6.21 -13.18
CA ALA A 216 2.44 5.87 -13.74
C ALA A 216 1.80 7.12 -14.35
N ALA A 217 1.36 6.97 -15.60
CA ALA A 217 0.65 7.99 -16.38
C ALA A 217 -0.12 7.32 -17.53
N MET A 218 -1.12 8.02 -18.09
CA MET A 218 -1.75 7.71 -19.38
C MET A 218 -1.81 8.97 -20.24
N GLY A 219 -1.40 8.84 -21.51
CA GLY A 219 -1.49 9.87 -22.55
C GLY A 219 -0.14 10.41 -23.04
N ASN A 220 -0.14 11.08 -24.20
CA ASN A 220 1.06 11.59 -24.92
C ASN A 220 1.83 12.72 -24.19
N ARG A 221 1.61 12.95 -22.89
CA ARG A 221 2.31 13.97 -22.10
C ARG A 221 3.40 13.36 -21.23
N ALA A 222 4.29 12.59 -21.85
CA ALA A 222 5.61 12.37 -21.28
C ALA A 222 6.49 13.54 -21.71
N ASN A 223 6.70 14.51 -20.83
CA ASN A 223 7.72 15.54 -21.00
C ASN A 223 9.12 14.95 -20.73
N SER A 224 10.17 15.70 -21.06
CA SER A 224 11.58 15.28 -20.93
C SER A 224 12.01 14.80 -19.54
N ASP A 225 11.21 15.06 -18.50
CA ASP A 225 11.58 14.88 -17.09
C ASP A 225 10.92 13.64 -16.44
N GLY A 226 10.17 12.84 -17.21
CA GLY A 226 9.46 11.66 -16.71
C GLY A 226 8.06 12.00 -16.17
N CYS A 227 7.07 11.23 -16.62
CA CYS A 227 5.76 11.74 -17.04
C CYS A 227 5.70 13.29 -17.19
#